data_AF-A0A3S4HNC9-F1
#
_entry.id   AF-A0A3S4HNC9-F1
#
_cell.length_a   1.000
_cell.length_b   1.000
_cell.length_c   1.000
_cell.angle_alpha   90.00
_cell.angle_beta   90.00
_cell.angle_gamma   90.00
#
_symmetry.space_group_name_H-M   'P 1'
#
loop_
_entity.id
_entity.type
_entity.pdbx_description
1 polymer ?
#
loop_
_entity_poly.entity_id
_entity_poly.type
_entity_poly.pdbx_seq_one_letter_code
_entity_poly.pdbx_strand_id
1 'polypeptide(L)' 'MAVPGVFDLVEDDGKLLVDGAIARNVPVQEVKGRCAEHVIVVDVGTPLLKADEIHSLFDVVDQSSNLA' A
#
# COMPACT_ATOMS: atom_id res chain seq x y z
N MET A 1 2.43 -2.90 -10.63
CA MET A 1 1.97 -2.29 -9.36
C MET A 1 0.76 -1.45 -9.71
N ALA A 2 -0.44 -1.81 -9.25
CA ALA A 2 -1.70 -1.19 -9.68
C ALA A 2 -2.15 -0.13 -8.66
N VAL A 3 -1.34 0.91 -8.49
CA VAL A 3 -1.60 2.00 -7.52
C VAL A 3 -2.84 2.79 -7.96
N PRO A 4 -3.93 2.79 -7.17
CA PRO A 4 -5.15 3.53 -7.50
C PRO A 4 -4.87 5.01 -7.81
N GLY A 5 -5.43 5.52 -8.91
CA GLY A 5 -5.26 6.90 -9.33
C GLY A 5 -3.98 7.21 -10.11
N VAL A 6 -3.01 6.28 -10.14
CA VAL A 6 -1.75 6.42 -10.90
C VAL A 6 -1.68 5.42 -12.06
N PHE A 7 -2.11 4.18 -11.82
CA PHE A 7 -2.08 3.10 -12.81
C PHE A 7 -3.44 2.44 -12.99
N ASP A 8 -3.62 1.78 -14.13
CA ASP A 8 -4.79 0.94 -14.40
C ASP A 8 -4.86 -0.25 -13.45
N LEU A 9 -6.09 -0.67 -13.17
CA LEU A 9 -6.38 -1.86 -12.38
C LEU A 9 -6.22 -3.11 -13.24
N VAL A 10 -5.89 -4.24 -12.62
CA VAL A 10 -5.61 -5.50 -13.32
C VAL A 10 -6.71 -6.51 -13.03
N GLU A 11 -7.25 -7.15 -14.05
CA GLU A 11 -8.16 -8.28 -13.87
C GLU A 11 -7.39 -9.60 -13.85
N ASP A 12 -7.61 -10.41 -12.83
CA ASP A 12 -7.00 -11.73 -12.66
C ASP A 12 -7.99 -12.67 -11.95
N ASP A 13 -8.16 -13.88 -12.47
CA ASP A 13 -9.13 -14.88 -11.96
C ASP A 13 -10.54 -14.29 -11.69
N GLY A 14 -11.02 -13.41 -12.56
CA GLY A 14 -12.34 -12.74 -12.43
C GLY A 14 -12.44 -11.74 -11.30
N LYS A 15 -11.31 -11.30 -10.73
CA LYS A 15 -11.22 -10.26 -9.71
C LYS A 15 -10.50 -9.05 -10.28
N LEU A 16 -11.00 -7.86 -9.93
CA LEU A 16 -10.29 -6.61 -10.21
C LEU A 16 -9.33 -6.33 -9.04
N LEU A 17 -8.05 -6.21 -9.35
CA LEU A 17 -6.95 -6.08 -8.40
C LEU A 17 -6.38 -4.66 -8.39
N VAL A 18 -6.02 -4.22 -7.18
CA VAL A 18 -5.31 -2.97 -6.90
C VAL A 18 -4.01 -3.28 -6.16
N ASP A 19 -3.20 -2.26 -5.92
CA ASP A 19 -1.99 -2.40 -5.12
C ASP A 19 -2.24 -2.96 -3.70
N GLY A 20 -1.31 -3.79 -3.23
CA GLY A 20 -1.39 -4.44 -1.93
C GLY A 20 -1.14 -3.51 -0.74
N ALA A 21 -0.65 -2.28 -0.93
CA ALA A 21 -0.31 -1.35 0.15
C ALA A 21 -1.46 -1.16 1.16
N ILE A 22 -2.69 -1.03 0.68
CA ILE A 22 -3.90 -0.79 1.50
C ILE A 22 -4.26 -2.02 2.36
N ALA A 23 -4.01 -3.22 1.86
CA ALA A 23 -4.39 -4.46 2.54
C ALA A 23 -3.24 -5.05 3.38
N ARG A 24 -2.01 -4.98 2.86
CA ARG A 24 -0.80 -5.59 3.43
C ARG A 24 0.49 -5.06 2.77
N ASN A 25 0.89 -3.82 3.09
CA ASN A 25 2.11 -3.20 2.53
C ASN A 25 3.41 -3.95 2.84
N VAL A 26 3.53 -4.52 4.05
CA VAL A 26 4.72 -5.29 4.48
C VAL A 26 4.32 -6.73 4.85
N PRO A 27 4.36 -7.68 3.90
CA PRO A 27 3.80 -9.03 4.05
C PRO A 27 4.76 -9.99 4.79
N VAL A 28 5.12 -9.69 6.05
CA VAL A 28 6.02 -10.55 6.84
C VAL A 28 5.39 -11.91 7.15
N GLN A 29 4.07 -11.97 7.31
CA GLN A 29 3.35 -13.19 7.67
C GLN A 29 3.40 -14.25 6.55
N GLU A 30 3.56 -13.82 5.30
CA GLU A 30 3.66 -14.68 4.12
C GLU A 30 4.93 -15.52 4.11
N VAL A 31 6.00 -15.01 4.72
CA VAL A 31 7.32 -15.65 4.75
C VAL A 31 7.62 -16.31 6.09
N LYS A 32 7.07 -15.77 7.18
CA LYS A 32 7.28 -16.27 8.55
C LYS A 32 6.79 -17.72 8.68
N GLY A 33 7.69 -18.63 9.07
CA GLY A 33 7.36 -20.04 9.30
C GLY A 33 7.10 -20.86 8.04
N ARG A 34 7.34 -20.29 6.85
CA ARG A 34 7.22 -21.00 5.56
C ARG A 34 8.56 -21.07 4.83
N CYS A 35 9.18 -19.92 4.60
CA CYS A 35 10.30 -19.80 3.67
C CYS A 35 11.56 -19.19 4.30
N ALA A 36 11.48 -18.67 5.54
CA ALA A 36 12.61 -18.02 6.21
C ALA A 36 12.56 -18.18 7.74
N GLU A 37 13.73 -18.39 8.34
CA GLU A 37 13.94 -18.37 9.79
C GLU A 37 14.09 -16.93 10.32
N HIS A 38 14.74 -16.07 9.53
CA HIS A 38 14.92 -14.65 9.82
C HIS A 38 14.43 -13.80 8.65
N VAL A 39 13.77 -12.68 8.97
CA VAL A 39 13.25 -11.73 7.98
C VAL A 39 13.85 -10.36 8.27
N ILE A 40 14.51 -9.78 7.27
CA ILE A 40 14.96 -8.39 7.32
C ILE A 40 13.87 -7.54 6.66
N VAL A 41 13.30 -6.61 7.41
CA VAL A 41 12.24 -5.72 6.95
C VAL A 41 12.83 -4.34 6.72
N VAL A 42 12.58 -3.78 5.53
CA VAL A 42 12.92 -2.38 5.22
C VAL A 42 11.60 -1.64 5.07
N ASP A 43 11.30 -0.79 6.06
CA ASP A 43 10.15 0.11 6.00
C ASP A 43 10.59 1.42 5.32
N VAL A 44 9.94 1.74 4.21
CA VAL A 44 10.17 2.95 3.40
C VAL A 44 8.96 3.89 3.45
N GLY A 45 8.04 3.68 4.40
CA GLY A 45 6.86 4.52 4.57
C GLY A 45 7.22 5.98 4.81
N THR A 46 6.37 6.88 4.30
CA THR A 46 6.53 8.31 4.53
C THR A 46 5.70 8.77 5.74
N PRO A 47 6.08 9.87 6.41
CA PRO A 47 5.24 10.46 7.45
C PRO A 47 3.93 10.99 6.87
N LEU A 48 2.86 10.81 7.64
CA LEU A 48 1.55 11.41 7.35
C LEU A 48 1.63 12.92 7.13
N LEU A 49 0.82 13.41 6.18
CA LEU A 49 0.63 14.85 5.96
C LEU A 49 0.12 15.53 7.23
N LYS A 50 0.63 16.74 7.50
CA LYS A 50 0.07 17.64 8.50
C LYS A 50 -1.21 18.27 7.98
N ALA A 51 -2.01 18.81 8.92
CA ALA A 51 -3.27 19.45 8.58
C ALA A 51 -3.14 20.61 7.59
N ASP A 52 -2.01 21.34 7.63
CA ASP A 52 -1.70 22.44 6.72
C ASP A 52 -1.14 21.99 5.36
N GLU A 53 -0.90 20.69 5.16
CA GLU A 53 -0.45 20.10 3.89
C GLU A 53 -1.61 19.43 3.11
N ILE A 54 -2.80 19.34 3.70
CA ILE A 54 -4.00 18.78 3.07
C ILE A 54 -4.78 19.91 2.40
N HIS A 55 -4.79 19.93 1.07
CA HIS A 55 -5.36 21.01 0.25
C HIS A 55 -6.47 20.55 -0.69
N SER A 56 -6.61 19.25 -0.89
CA SER A 56 -7.53 18.68 -1.88
C SER A 56 -8.26 17.45 -1.35
N LEU A 57 -9.35 17.08 -2.04
CA LEU A 57 -10.04 15.82 -1.77
C LEU A 57 -9.13 14.61 -2.06
N PHE A 58 -8.22 14.74 -3.03
CA PHE A 58 -7.27 13.67 -3.34
C PHE A 58 -6.31 13.46 -2.17
N ASP A 59 -5.80 14.53 -1.55
CA ASP A 59 -4.92 14.44 -0.38
C ASP A 59 -5.61 13.73 0.80
N VAL A 60 -6.92 14.01 0.99
CA VAL A 60 -7.72 13.34 2.02
C VAL A 60 -7.86 11.84 1.73
N VAL A 61 -8.19 11.49 0.48
CA VAL A 61 -8.34 10.08 0.07
C VAL A 61 -7.01 9.34 0.21
N ASP A 62 -5.92 9.94 -0.25
CA ASP A 62 -4.57 9.37 -0.22
C ASP A 62 -4.09 9.14 1.22
N GLN A 63 -4.20 10.16 2.07
CA GLN A 63 -3.92 10.08 3.51
C GLN A 63 -4.78 9.01 4.22
N SER A 64 -6.07 8.91 3.88
CA SER A 64 -6.97 7.94 4.52
C SER A 64 -6.70 6.49 4.11
N SER A 65 -6.14 6.29 2.92
CA SER A 65 -5.83 4.97 2.36
C SER A 65 -4.37 4.55 2.59
N ASN A 66 -3.52 5.48 3.04
CA ASN A 66 -2.10 5.27 3.28
C ASN A 66 -1.37 4.79 2.01
N LEU A 67 -1.75 5.39 0.88
CA LEU A 67 -1.25 5.09 -0.45
C LEU A 67 0.04 5.87 -0.78
N ALA A 68 0.37 6.90 0.01
CA ALA A 68 1.57 7.71 -0.06
C ALA A 68 2.25 7.84 1.31
#